data_AF-A0A1B0DJN4-F1
#
_entry.id   AF-A0A1B0DJN4-F1
#
_cell.length_a   1.000
_cell.length_b   1.000
_cell.length_c   1.000
_cell.angle_alpha   90.00
_cell.angle_beta   90.00
_cell.angle_gamma   90.00
#
_symmetry.space_group_name_H-M   'P 1'
#
loop_
_entity.id
_entity.type
_entity.pdbx_description
1 polymer ?
#
loop_
_entity_poly.entity_id
_entity_poly.type
_entity_poly.pdbx_seq_one_letter_code
_entity_poly.pdbx_strand_id
1 'polypeptide(L)'
;MADIMVAMMAMTFNFSVQITGRWLFGPFMCDVWNSLDVYFSTASILHLCCISVDRYYAIVRPLKYPTSMTKRVVAIMILNTWVSPALLSFVPIFAGWYTTEKHKQDVLEHPDECNFVVNKSYAVISSSISFWIPCTIMIFTYAAIFREASRQEKQLALRQGTAMLMHRHSSSGGT
;
A
#
# COMPACT_ATOMS: atom_id res chain seq x y z
N MET A 1 1.52 -7.84 11.02
CA MET A 1 2.65 -7.25 11.78
C MET A 1 2.66 -5.73 11.61
N ALA A 2 2.52 -5.24 10.38
CA ALA A 2 2.30 -3.82 10.09
C ALA A 2 1.13 -3.24 10.91
N ASP A 3 -0.07 -3.84 10.85
CA ASP A 3 -1.27 -3.31 11.52
C ASP A 3 -1.15 -3.20 13.04
N ILE A 4 -0.45 -4.16 13.67
CA ILE A 4 -0.21 -4.16 15.12
C ILE A 4 0.79 -3.07 15.52
N MET A 5 1.83 -2.84 14.69
CA MET A 5 2.78 -1.74 14.93
C MET A 5 2.12 -0.37 14.68
N VAL A 6 1.27 -0.24 13.66
CA VAL A 6 0.46 0.97 13.42
C VAL A 6 -0.43 1.25 14.63
N ALA A 7 -1.16 0.25 15.11
CA ALA A 7 -2.07 0.41 16.24
C ALA A 7 -1.34 0.81 17.54
N MET A 8 -0.16 0.22 17.82
CA MET A 8 0.58 0.54 19.04
C MET A 8 1.35 1.86 18.99
N MET A 9 1.83 2.30 17.82
CA MET A 9 2.63 3.52 17.73
C MET A 9 1.79 4.74 17.32
N ALA A 10 0.96 4.65 16.28
CA ALA A 10 0.25 5.81 15.73
C ALA A 10 -0.96 6.19 16.60
N MET A 11 -1.82 5.22 16.92
CA MET A 11 -3.05 5.48 17.69
C MET A 11 -2.76 5.85 19.14
N THR A 12 -1.79 5.19 19.79
CA THR A 12 -1.48 5.45 21.20
C THR A 12 -0.86 6.82 21.42
N PHE A 13 -0.01 7.29 20.49
CA PHE A 13 0.51 8.66 20.52
C PHE A 13 -0.57 9.69 20.18
N ASN A 14 -1.41 9.43 19.18
CA ASN A 14 -2.51 10.34 18.83
C ASN A 14 -3.51 10.49 20.00
N PHE A 15 -3.80 9.39 20.70
CA PHE A 15 -4.63 9.38 21.90
C PHE A 15 -4.01 10.20 23.05
N SER A 16 -2.69 10.09 23.26
CA SER A 16 -1.98 10.90 24.25
C SER A 16 -2.08 12.41 23.95
N VAL A 17 -2.04 12.79 22.68
CA VAL A 17 -2.16 14.20 22.26
C VAL A 17 -3.61 14.69 22.39
N GLN A 18 -4.60 13.87 22.03
CA GLN A 18 -6.03 14.20 22.22
C GLN A 18 -6.40 14.41 23.69
N ILE A 19 -5.88 13.57 24.59
CA ILE A 19 -6.14 13.70 26.04
C ILE A 19 -5.54 14.99 26.60
N THR A 20 -4.36 15.39 26.13
CA THR A 20 -3.64 16.51 26.73
C THR A 20 -3.90 17.85 26.02
N GLY A 21 -4.54 17.80 24.85
CA GLY A 21 -4.97 18.97 24.07
C GLY A 21 -3.85 19.84 23.51
N ARG A 22 -2.58 19.44 23.73
CA ARG A 22 -1.36 20.14 23.31
C ARG A 22 -0.26 19.12 23.05
N TRP A 23 0.78 19.49 22.30
CA TRP A 23 1.92 18.62 22.04
C TRP A 23 3.00 18.75 23.14
N LEU A 24 3.14 17.75 24.04
CA LEU A 24 4.08 17.83 25.17
C LEU A 24 5.48 17.26 24.91
N PHE A 25 5.67 16.55 23.78
CA PHE A 25 6.91 15.81 23.52
C PHE A 25 7.95 16.62 22.73
N GLY A 26 7.68 17.91 22.51
CA GLY A 26 8.54 18.82 21.78
C GLY A 26 8.58 18.59 20.26
N PRO A 27 9.21 19.51 19.50
CA PRO A 27 9.11 19.54 18.04
C PRO A 27 9.77 18.34 17.35
N PHE A 28 10.85 17.80 17.92
CA PHE A 28 11.51 16.61 17.37
C PHE A 28 10.60 15.38 17.36
N MET A 29 9.83 15.17 18.45
CA MET A 29 8.90 14.04 18.50
C MET A 29 7.71 14.25 17.55
N CYS A 30 7.29 15.49 17.32
CA CYS A 30 6.23 15.83 16.35
C CYS A 30 6.62 15.43 14.93
N ASP A 31 7.86 15.72 14.53
CA ASP A 31 8.39 15.33 13.22
C ASP A 31 8.52 13.81 13.07
N VAL A 32 8.99 13.12 14.12
CA VAL A 32 9.07 11.65 14.14
C VAL A 32 7.68 11.04 14.05
N TRP A 33 6.70 11.57 14.78
CA TRP A 33 5.34 11.07 14.77
C TRP A 33 4.67 11.23 13.40
N ASN A 34 4.75 12.41 12.78
CA ASN A 34 4.23 12.62 11.43
C ASN A 34 4.94 11.71 10.39
N SER A 35 6.25 11.57 10.50
CA SER A 35 7.03 10.69 9.61
C SER A 35 6.63 9.22 9.76
N LEU A 36 6.31 8.79 10.99
CA LEU A 36 5.82 7.45 11.28
C LEU A 36 4.39 7.24 10.76
N ASP A 37 3.50 8.22 10.88
CA ASP A 37 2.13 8.12 10.34
C ASP A 37 2.12 7.92 8.82
N VAL A 38 2.94 8.71 8.11
CA VAL A 38 3.14 8.55 6.65
C VAL A 38 3.82 7.22 6.32
N TYR A 39 4.81 6.80 7.11
CA TYR A 39 5.47 5.50 6.95
C TYR A 39 4.47 4.36 7.05
N PHE A 40 3.65 4.35 8.11
CA PHE A 40 2.70 3.29 8.40
C PHE A 40 1.57 3.22 7.38
N SER A 41 1.01 4.36 6.98
CA SER A 41 -0.01 4.41 5.92
C SER A 41 0.54 3.88 4.59
N THR A 42 1.75 4.29 4.20
CA THR A 42 2.39 3.82 2.96
C THR A 42 2.72 2.32 3.04
N ALA A 43 3.24 1.84 4.17
CA ALA A 43 3.53 0.42 4.39
C ALA A 43 2.26 -0.44 4.29
N SER A 44 1.14 -0.01 4.87
CA SER A 44 -0.14 -0.70 4.78
C SER A 44 -0.64 -0.81 3.34
N ILE A 45 -0.58 0.27 2.56
CA ILE A 45 -0.98 0.26 1.14
C ILE A 45 -0.09 -0.71 0.34
N LEU A 46 1.23 -0.66 0.50
CA LEU A 46 2.15 -1.56 -0.19
C LEU A 46 1.92 -3.02 0.22
N HIS A 47 1.58 -3.28 1.48
CA HIS A 47 1.26 -4.61 1.95
C HIS A 47 -0.01 -5.16 1.28
N LEU A 48 -1.07 -4.33 1.19
CA LEU A 48 -2.28 -4.67 0.45
C LEU A 48 -2.00 -4.91 -1.04
N CYS A 49 -1.11 -4.12 -1.66
CA CYS A 49 -0.66 -4.34 -3.03
C CYS A 49 -0.02 -5.72 -3.18
N CYS A 50 0.87 -6.09 -2.26
CA CYS A 50 1.54 -7.39 -2.30
C CYS A 50 0.55 -8.56 -2.20
N ILE A 51 -0.44 -8.45 -1.32
CA ILE A 51 -1.52 -9.45 -1.18
C ILE A 51 -2.32 -9.54 -2.49
N SER A 52 -2.66 -8.40 -3.09
CA SER A 52 -3.41 -8.35 -4.36
C SER A 52 -2.62 -9.01 -5.51
N VAL A 53 -1.32 -8.73 -5.61
CA VAL A 53 -0.42 -9.36 -6.60
C VAL A 53 -0.32 -10.88 -6.39
N ASP A 54 -0.16 -11.34 -5.15
CA ASP A 54 -0.15 -12.78 -4.85
C ASP A 54 -1.44 -13.45 -5.32
N ARG A 55 -2.59 -12.85 -5.02
CA ARG A 55 -3.90 -13.33 -5.49
C ARG A 55 -4.04 -13.31 -7.00
N TYR A 56 -3.55 -12.27 -7.67
CA TYR A 56 -3.51 -12.22 -9.14
C TYR A 56 -2.75 -13.40 -9.72
N TYR A 57 -1.53 -13.66 -9.23
CA TYR A 57 -0.72 -14.77 -9.74
C TYR A 57 -1.37 -16.13 -9.46
N ALA A 58 -1.98 -16.31 -8.29
CA ALA A 58 -2.67 -17.56 -7.93
C ALA A 58 -3.90 -17.84 -8.81
N ILE A 59 -4.70 -16.80 -9.11
CA ILE A 59 -5.98 -16.95 -9.85
C ILE A 59 -5.76 -16.98 -11.36
N VAL A 60 -4.92 -16.10 -11.89
CA VAL A 60 -4.75 -15.89 -13.34
C VAL A 60 -3.73 -16.85 -13.95
N ARG A 61 -2.70 -17.21 -13.19
CA ARG A 61 -1.57 -18.01 -13.70
C ARG A 61 -1.30 -19.26 -12.83
N PRO A 62 -2.30 -20.13 -12.56
CA PRO A 62 -2.12 -21.27 -11.66
C PRO A 62 -0.97 -22.22 -12.08
N LEU A 63 -0.74 -22.40 -13.38
CA LEU A 63 0.33 -23.26 -13.92
C LEU A 63 1.73 -22.61 -13.92
N LYS A 64 1.81 -21.27 -13.91
CA LYS A 64 3.09 -20.54 -13.83
C LYS A 64 3.38 -19.99 -12.42
N TYR A 65 2.45 -20.16 -11.48
CA TYR A 65 2.57 -19.74 -10.09
C TYR A 65 3.88 -20.23 -9.43
N PRO A 66 4.23 -21.54 -9.44
CA PRO A 66 5.47 -22.00 -8.78
C PRO A 66 6.75 -21.51 -9.48
N THR A 67 6.69 -21.17 -10.77
CA THR A 67 7.84 -20.70 -11.56
C THR A 67 8.04 -19.18 -11.52
N SER A 68 6.96 -18.38 -11.43
CA SER A 68 7.06 -16.90 -11.35
C SER A 68 7.06 -16.36 -9.92
N MET A 69 6.31 -16.97 -9.00
CA MET A 69 6.31 -16.62 -7.57
C MET A 69 7.37 -17.44 -6.84
N THR A 70 8.64 -17.15 -7.11
CA THR A 70 9.75 -17.73 -6.35
C THR A 70 9.86 -17.07 -4.97
N LYS A 71 10.38 -17.80 -3.98
CA LYS A 71 10.69 -17.26 -2.64
C LYS A 71 11.50 -15.95 -2.70
N ARG A 72 12.34 -15.80 -3.73
CA ARG A 72 13.11 -14.58 -4.02
C ARG A 72 12.23 -13.37 -4.34
N VAL A 73 11.19 -13.54 -5.17
CA VAL A 73 10.28 -12.45 -5.55
C VAL A 73 9.45 -12.00 -4.34
N VAL A 74 8.92 -12.96 -3.58
CA VAL A 74 8.19 -12.67 -2.32
C VAL A 74 9.10 -11.95 -1.32
N ALA A 75 10.34 -12.39 -1.16
CA ALA A 75 11.32 -11.72 -0.31
C ALA A 75 11.62 -10.28 -0.79
N ILE A 76 11.75 -10.05 -2.10
CA ILE A 76 11.95 -8.72 -2.68
C ILE A 76 10.71 -7.83 -2.45
N MET A 77 9.50 -8.35 -2.58
CA MET A 77 8.25 -7.61 -2.33
C MET A 77 8.14 -7.20 -0.86
N ILE A 78 8.45 -8.12 0.06
CA ILE A 78 8.48 -7.83 1.50
C ILE A 78 9.55 -6.77 1.77
N LEU A 79 10.79 -6.95 1.28
CA LEU A 79 11.86 -5.97 1.45
C LEU A 79 11.44 -4.57 0.97
N ASN A 80 10.84 -4.46 -0.23
CA ASN A 80 10.34 -3.17 -0.72
C ASN A 80 9.23 -2.58 0.17
N THR A 81 8.36 -3.40 0.75
CA THR A 81 7.29 -2.92 1.64
C THR A 81 7.85 -2.29 2.92
N TRP A 82 9.04 -2.68 3.37
CA TRP A 82 9.71 -2.09 4.53
C TRP A 82 10.67 -0.96 4.14
N VAL A 83 11.46 -1.17 3.09
CA VAL A 83 12.54 -0.26 2.68
C VAL A 83 11.99 0.97 1.95
N SER A 84 10.95 0.85 1.13
CA SER A 84 10.42 2.00 0.38
C SER A 84 9.77 3.06 1.28
N PRO A 85 8.90 2.70 2.24
CA PRO A 85 8.40 3.67 3.21
C PRO A 85 9.53 4.22 4.10
N ALA A 86 10.52 3.39 4.46
CA ALA A 86 11.66 3.85 5.23
C ALA A 86 12.46 4.90 4.46
N LEU A 87 12.76 4.65 3.19
CA LEU A 87 13.42 5.63 2.33
C LEU A 87 12.58 6.90 2.21
N LEU A 88 11.27 6.79 2.00
CA LEU A 88 10.39 7.97 1.89
C LEU A 88 10.34 8.79 3.18
N SER A 89 10.43 8.17 4.35
CA SER A 89 10.43 8.87 5.64
C SER A 89 11.82 9.33 6.10
N PHE A 90 12.90 8.58 5.78
CA PHE A 90 14.26 8.90 6.20
C PHE A 90 15.01 9.84 5.23
N VAL A 91 14.78 9.73 3.91
CA VAL A 91 15.39 10.63 2.90
C VAL A 91 15.12 12.12 3.16
N PRO A 92 13.90 12.56 3.53
CA PRO A 92 13.59 13.96 3.81
C PRO A 92 14.35 14.50 5.02
N ILE A 93 14.51 13.64 6.04
CA ILE A 93 15.18 13.94 7.30
C ILE A 93 16.69 14.02 7.06
N PHE A 94 17.28 13.04 6.36
CA PHE A 94 18.71 13.02 6.04
C PHE A 94 19.13 14.08 5.02
N ALA A 95 18.26 14.42 4.06
CA ALA A 95 18.54 15.48 3.09
C ALA A 95 18.34 16.89 3.69
N GLY A 96 17.77 17.01 4.89
CA GLY A 96 17.52 18.31 5.55
C GLY A 96 16.57 19.23 4.79
N TRP A 97 15.86 18.72 3.78
CA TRP A 97 14.99 19.49 2.87
C TRP A 97 13.52 19.51 3.27
N TYR A 98 13.15 18.80 4.35
CA TYR A 98 11.75 18.75 4.79
C TYR A 98 11.23 20.13 5.24
N THR A 99 12.11 21.04 5.69
CA THR A 99 11.73 22.35 6.21
C THR A 99 12.66 23.48 5.75
N THR A 100 12.16 24.71 5.71
CA THR A 100 12.96 25.92 5.46
C THR A 100 13.42 26.48 6.82
N GLU A 101 14.64 26.99 6.93
CA GLU A 101 15.20 27.51 8.21
C GLU A 101 14.30 28.52 8.92
N LYS A 102 13.52 29.32 8.18
CA LYS A 102 12.52 30.25 8.75
C LYS A 102 11.39 29.56 9.52
N HIS A 103 11.00 28.36 9.12
CA HIS A 103 9.88 27.65 9.72
C HIS A 103 10.30 26.77 10.90
N LYS A 104 11.56 26.32 10.91
CA LYS A 104 12.22 25.81 12.11
C LYS A 104 12.21 26.83 13.26
N GLN A 105 12.34 28.12 12.93
CA GLN A 105 12.29 29.22 13.89
C GLN A 105 10.87 29.41 14.48
N ASP A 106 9.82 29.42 13.65
CA ASP A 106 8.42 29.51 14.09
C ASP A 106 8.00 28.35 15.00
N VAL A 107 8.43 27.13 14.69
CA VAL A 107 8.18 25.93 15.50
C VAL A 107 8.90 25.99 16.87
N LEU A 108 10.02 26.70 16.94
CA LEU A 108 10.70 26.98 18.21
C LEU A 108 9.98 28.02 19.05
N GLU A 109 9.25 28.94 18.43
CA GLU A 109 8.46 29.98 19.09
C GLU A 109 7.08 29.48 19.57
N HIS A 110 6.51 28.44 18.94
CA HIS A 110 5.22 27.85 19.30
C HIS A 110 5.33 26.31 19.53
N PRO A 111 5.99 25.87 20.63
CA PRO A 111 6.24 24.45 20.89
C PRO A 111 4.98 23.63 21.21
N ASP A 112 3.86 24.30 21.50
CA ASP A 112 2.58 23.68 21.88
C ASP A 112 1.78 23.19 20.66
N GLU A 113 2.09 23.69 19.45
CA GLU A 113 1.41 23.37 18.20
C GLU A 113 2.31 22.53 17.27
N CYS A 114 1.98 21.25 17.12
CA CYS A 114 2.64 20.36 16.16
C CYS A 114 2.10 20.63 14.74
N ASN A 115 2.61 21.67 14.07
CA ASN A 115 2.19 22.02 12.71
C ASN A 115 3.23 21.51 11.68
N PHE A 116 2.87 20.48 10.92
CA PHE A 116 3.72 19.89 9.90
C PHE A 116 3.72 20.73 8.62
N VAL A 117 4.53 21.79 8.61
CA VAL A 117 4.65 22.66 7.44
C VAL A 117 5.92 22.32 6.68
N VAL A 118 5.71 21.47 5.68
CA VAL A 118 6.72 21.05 4.73
C VAL A 118 6.78 22.01 3.54
N ASN A 119 7.96 22.12 2.92
CA ASN A 119 8.10 22.86 1.66
C ASN A 119 7.11 22.32 0.62
N LYS A 120 6.34 23.19 -0.04
CA LYS A 120 5.33 22.79 -1.06
C LYS A 120 5.90 21.82 -2.10
N SER A 121 7.13 22.08 -2.55
CA SER A 121 7.84 21.24 -3.53
C SER A 121 8.09 19.82 -3.00
N TYR A 122 8.53 19.73 -1.74
CA TYR A 122 8.82 18.46 -1.08
C TYR A 122 7.52 17.70 -0.77
N ALA A 123 6.47 18.40 -0.30
CA ALA A 123 5.15 17.84 -0.05
C ALA A 123 4.54 17.23 -1.32
N VAL A 124 4.61 17.95 -2.45
CA VAL A 124 4.10 17.47 -3.74
C VAL A 124 4.89 16.27 -4.24
N ILE A 125 6.23 16.31 -4.23
CA ILE A 125 7.06 15.20 -4.72
C ILE A 125 6.88 13.95 -3.85
N SER A 126 6.90 14.11 -2.53
CA SER A 126 6.71 12.99 -1.59
C SER A 126 5.31 12.39 -1.72
N SER A 127 4.26 13.23 -1.78
CA SER A 127 2.88 12.76 -1.98
C SER A 127 2.70 12.09 -3.34
N SER A 128 3.31 12.63 -4.40
CA SER A 128 3.28 12.02 -5.73
C SER A 128 3.94 10.65 -5.71
N ILE A 129 5.12 10.49 -5.12
CA ILE A 129 5.84 9.20 -5.11
C ILE A 129 5.11 8.19 -4.21
N SER A 130 4.72 8.58 -3.00
CA SER A 130 4.04 7.70 -2.03
C SER A 130 2.64 7.30 -2.45
N PHE A 131 1.93 8.12 -3.24
CA PHE A 131 0.57 7.80 -3.68
C PHE A 131 0.53 7.23 -5.09
N TRP A 132 1.22 7.84 -6.06
CA TRP A 132 1.10 7.44 -7.46
C TRP A 132 1.78 6.13 -7.75
N ILE A 133 2.92 5.82 -7.12
CA ILE A 133 3.60 4.55 -7.38
C ILE A 133 2.74 3.38 -6.89
N PRO A 134 2.25 3.35 -5.63
CA PRO A 134 1.37 2.28 -5.17
C PRO A 134 0.03 2.25 -5.90
N CYS A 135 -0.58 3.41 -6.18
CA CYS A 135 -1.84 3.46 -6.93
C CYS A 135 -1.70 2.92 -8.34
N THR A 136 -0.62 3.24 -9.05
CA THR A 136 -0.40 2.74 -10.42
C THR A 136 -0.23 1.22 -10.43
N ILE A 137 0.53 0.68 -9.46
CA ILE A 137 0.70 -0.77 -9.30
C ILE A 137 -0.64 -1.45 -8.99
N MET A 138 -1.43 -0.89 -8.05
CA MET A 138 -2.76 -1.40 -7.73
C MET A 138 -3.70 -1.38 -8.94
N ILE A 139 -3.80 -0.27 -9.66
CA ILE A 139 -4.68 -0.14 -10.82
C ILE A 139 -4.29 -1.16 -11.89
N PHE A 140 -3.00 -1.30 -12.19
CA PHE A 140 -2.54 -2.24 -13.20
C PHE A 140 -2.84 -3.69 -12.83
N THR A 141 -2.54 -4.07 -11.59
CA THR A 141 -2.79 -5.43 -11.08
C THR A 141 -4.29 -5.73 -11.03
N TYR A 142 -5.11 -4.83 -10.50
CA TYR A 142 -6.58 -5.01 -10.48
C TYR A 142 -7.19 -5.05 -11.87
N ALA A 143 -6.75 -4.21 -12.81
CA ALA A 143 -7.21 -4.26 -14.19
C ALA A 143 -6.87 -5.61 -14.85
N ALA A 144 -5.68 -6.15 -14.56
CA ALA A 144 -5.28 -7.46 -15.03
C ALA A 144 -6.11 -8.58 -14.39
N ILE A 145 -6.40 -8.52 -13.08
CA ILE A 145 -7.31 -9.45 -12.39
C ILE A 145 -8.69 -9.43 -13.06
N PHE A 146 -9.27 -8.24 -13.23
CA PHE A 146 -10.62 -8.06 -13.77
C PHE A 146 -10.74 -8.62 -15.20
N ARG A 147 -9.75 -8.33 -16.06
CA ARG A 147 -9.70 -8.86 -17.43
C ARG A 147 -9.72 -10.38 -17.46
N GLU A 148 -9.03 -11.02 -16.53
CA GLU A 148 -8.87 -12.47 -16.49
C GLU A 148 -10.09 -13.14 -15.85
N ALA A 149 -10.69 -12.51 -14.84
CA ALA A 149 -11.98 -12.93 -14.29
C ALA A 149 -13.08 -12.91 -15.37
N SER A 150 -13.20 -11.82 -16.15
CA SER A 150 -14.15 -11.76 -17.27
C SER A 150 -13.85 -12.78 -18.38
N ARG A 151 -12.58 -13.13 -18.59
CA ARG A 151 -12.20 -14.19 -19.54
C ARG A 151 -12.62 -15.57 -19.00
N GLN A 152 -12.41 -15.83 -17.71
CA GLN A 152 -12.83 -17.08 -17.06
C GLN A 152 -14.36 -17.26 -17.11
N GLU A 153 -15.13 -16.20 -16.88
CA GLU A 153 -16.59 -16.23 -16.96
C GLU A 153 -17.09 -16.62 -18.36
N LYS A 154 -16.54 -16.01 -19.42
CA LYS A 154 -16.87 -16.39 -20.81
C LYS A 154 -16.53 -17.84 -21.13
N GLN A 155 -15.40 -18.33 -20.63
CA GLN A 155 -14.99 -19.73 -20.82
C GLN A 155 -15.89 -20.71 -20.06
N LEU A 156 -16.33 -20.35 -18.85
CA LEU A 156 -17.28 -21.14 -18.07
C LEU A 156 -18.65 -21.21 -18.76
N ALA A 157 -19.16 -20.09 -19.28
CA ALA A 157 -20.43 -20.06 -20.01
C ALA A 157 -20.39 -20.93 -21.29
N LEU A 158 -19.29 -20.89 -22.05
CA LEU A 158 -19.08 -21.75 -23.21
C LEU A 158 -19.02 -23.23 -22.82
N ARG A 159 -18.26 -23.58 -21.78
CA ARG A 159 -18.15 -24.97 -21.29
C ARG A 159 -19.48 -25.52 -20.80
N GLN A 160 -20.28 -24.72 -20.10
CA GLN A 160 -21.65 -25.08 -19.69
C GLN A 160 -22.55 -25.32 -20.91
N GLY A 161 -22.45 -24.46 -21.93
CA GLY A 161 -23.17 -24.65 -23.21
C GLY A 161 -22.79 -25.95 -23.92
N THR A 162 -21.50 -26.24 -24.06
CA THR A 162 -21.01 -27.49 -24.69
C THR A 162 -21.43 -28.74 -23.89
N ALA A 163 -21.38 -28.68 -22.55
CA ALA A 163 -21.82 -29.78 -21.69
C ALA A 163 -23.33 -30.06 -21.84
N MET A 164 -24.17 -29.02 -21.90
CA MET A 164 -25.61 -29.16 -22.15
C MET A 164 -25.89 -29.76 -23.54
N LEU A 165 -25.14 -29.36 -24.57
CA LEU A 165 -25.28 -29.93 -25.92
C LEU A 165 -24.91 -31.41 -25.98
N MET A 166 -23.82 -31.82 -25.32
CA MET A 166 -23.43 -33.23 -25.24
C MET A 166 -24.50 -34.09 -24.53
N HIS A 167 -25.08 -33.59 -23.43
CA HIS A 167 -26.14 -34.29 -22.71
C HIS A 167 -27.40 -34.49 -23.60
N ARG A 168 -27.77 -33.48 -24.38
CA ARG A 168 -28.91 -33.57 -25.31
C ARG A 168 -28.69 -34.61 -26.41
N HIS A 169 -27.47 -34.73 -26.93
CA HIS A 169 -27.16 -35.72 -27.97
C HIS A 169 -27.19 -37.16 -27.43
N SER A 170 -26.72 -37.38 -26.20
CA SER A 170 -26.79 -38.70 -25.53
C SER A 170 -28.22 -39.16 -25.27
N SER A 171 -29.15 -38.23 -24.99
CA SER A 171 -30.57 -38.55 -24.78
C SER A 171 -31.30 -38.92 -26.08
N SER A 172 -30.83 -38.45 -27.23
CA SER A 172 -31.52 -38.64 -28.51
C SER A 172 -31.05 -39.88 -29.29
N GLY A 173 -29.92 -40.46 -28.92
CA GLY A 173 -29.37 -41.68 -29.56
C GLY A 173 -29.70 -42.99 -28.84
N GLY A 174 -30.52 -42.95 -27.79
CA GLY A 174 -30.91 -44.10 -26.97
C GLY A 174 -32.33 -44.62 -27.22
N THR A 175 -33.01 -44.13 -28.25
CA THR A 175 -34.35 -44.58 -28.68
C THR A 175 -34.28 -45.29 -30.03
#